data_AF-A0A0R1VYB1-F1
#
_entry.id   AF-A0A0R1VYB1-F1
#
_cell.length_a   1.000
_cell.length_b   1.000
_cell.length_c   1.000
_cell.angle_alpha   90.00
_cell.angle_beta   90.00
_cell.angle_gamma   90.00
#
_symmetry.space_group_name_H-M   'P 1'
#
loop_
_entity.id
_entity.type
_entity.pdbx_description
1 polymer ?
#
loop_
_entity_poly.entity_id
_entity_poly.type
_entity_poly.pdbx_seq_one_letter_code
_entity_poly.pdbx_strand_id
1 'polypeptide(L)'
;MDYLTRLSELTQPYAAVLNLQLQLDEVHRCLDEIGNEQLLSRPFPRLGLTQDDWWLFIETASQQRSQRQIDTDFAAIDHLLRNFRKFLQYRFGQWTLISQQALDIWSKYWPSRRYLELMAGNGALSKALHQRGQAVIATDSFSWQSENVTGRHLVYPVENFTASAAVAKYGQQVDAIILSWSPDRDPLDWALLNQIRQLTPQPDLLVIGEKFGVTNSELFWRTQAPRFSPQVQLINRYLPQHDQIAERLFLFR
;
A
#
# COMPACT_ATOMS: atom_id res chain seq x y z
N MET A 1 5.42 -10.97 21.97
CA MET A 1 5.64 -12.09 21.04
C MET A 1 5.59 -11.52 19.63
N ASP A 2 6.57 -11.84 18.80
CA ASP A 2 6.66 -11.39 17.41
C ASP A 2 5.45 -11.90 16.60
N TYR A 3 4.96 -11.08 15.65
CA TYR A 3 3.75 -11.37 14.87
C TYR A 3 3.86 -12.72 14.13
N LEU A 4 5.03 -12.99 13.52
CA LEU A 4 5.25 -14.20 12.72
C LEU A 4 5.40 -15.43 13.61
N THR A 5 6.13 -15.30 14.71
CA THR A 5 6.23 -16.37 15.72
C THR A 5 4.84 -16.78 16.20
N ARG A 6 4.00 -15.81 16.57
CA ARG A 6 2.64 -16.08 17.05
C ARG A 6 1.78 -16.74 15.97
N LEU A 7 1.83 -16.25 14.73
CA LEU A 7 1.08 -16.83 13.62
C LEU A 7 1.50 -18.29 13.39
N SER A 8 2.81 -18.56 13.34
CA SER A 8 3.35 -19.91 13.15
C SER A 8 2.97 -20.88 14.27
N GLU A 9 2.99 -20.44 15.53
CA GLU A 9 2.63 -21.29 16.67
C GLU A 9 1.13 -21.65 16.65
N LEU A 10 0.27 -20.68 16.35
CA LEU A 10 -1.17 -20.88 16.34
C LEU A 10 -1.62 -21.81 15.20
N THR A 11 -0.96 -21.75 14.04
CA THR A 11 -1.40 -22.47 12.84
C THR A 11 -0.93 -23.92 12.75
N GLN A 12 0.08 -24.32 13.54
CA GLN A 12 0.64 -25.69 13.55
C GLN A 12 -0.41 -26.83 13.62
N PRO A 13 -1.42 -26.80 14.51
CA PRO A 13 -2.42 -27.88 14.59
C PRO A 13 -3.37 -27.92 13.40
N TYR A 14 -3.39 -26.87 12.58
CA TYR A 14 -4.30 -26.70 11.45
C TYR A 14 -3.56 -26.84 10.11
N ALA A 15 -2.42 -27.55 10.11
CA ALA A 15 -1.59 -27.76 8.92
C ALA A 15 -2.34 -28.44 7.76
N ALA A 16 -3.39 -29.22 8.04
CA ALA A 16 -4.22 -29.88 7.03
C ALA A 16 -5.31 -28.96 6.41
N VAL A 17 -5.55 -27.77 6.98
CA VAL A 17 -6.57 -26.84 6.48
C VAL A 17 -6.03 -26.09 5.26
N LEU A 18 -6.38 -26.56 4.06
CA LEU A 18 -5.82 -26.08 2.79
C LEU A 18 -5.92 -24.56 2.60
N ASN A 19 -7.09 -23.96 2.86
CA ASN A 19 -7.27 -22.52 2.68
C ASN A 19 -6.39 -21.70 3.64
N LEU A 20 -6.17 -22.19 4.87
CA LEU A 20 -5.23 -21.56 5.80
C LEU A 20 -3.80 -21.64 5.24
N GLN A 21 -3.37 -22.78 4.70
CA GLN A 21 -2.03 -22.92 4.13
C GLN A 21 -1.82 -22.00 2.93
N LEU A 22 -2.80 -21.89 2.03
CA LEU A 22 -2.75 -20.95 0.90
C LEU A 22 -2.59 -19.48 1.37
N GLN A 23 -3.28 -19.09 2.45
CA GLN A 23 -3.13 -17.76 3.02
C GLN A 23 -1.77 -17.55 3.68
N LEU A 24 -1.20 -18.57 4.33
CA LEU A 24 0.15 -18.52 4.90
C LEU A 24 1.23 -18.42 3.81
N ASP A 25 1.06 -19.12 2.69
CA ASP A 25 1.95 -19.01 1.53
C ASP A 25 1.93 -17.58 0.94
N GLU A 26 0.75 -16.96 0.87
CA GLU A 26 0.64 -15.56 0.46
C GLU A 26 1.28 -14.59 1.46
N VAL A 27 1.16 -14.86 2.77
CA VAL A 27 1.87 -14.10 3.82
C VAL A 27 3.38 -14.20 3.62
N HIS A 28 3.93 -15.41 3.48
CA HIS A 28 5.37 -15.62 3.26
C HIS A 28 5.85 -14.94 1.98
N ARG A 29 5.12 -15.06 0.86
CA ARG A 29 5.45 -14.36 -0.38
C ARG A 29 5.54 -12.85 -0.17
N CYS A 30 4.55 -12.25 0.49
CA CYS A 30 4.56 -10.81 0.76
C CYS A 30 5.76 -10.39 1.62
N LEU A 31 6.13 -11.20 2.62
CA LEU A 31 7.30 -10.96 3.46
C LEU A 31 8.59 -11.05 2.67
N ASP A 32 8.73 -12.07 1.82
CA ASP A 32 9.93 -12.29 1.01
C ASP A 32 10.10 -11.16 -0.01
N GLU A 33 9.04 -10.78 -0.71
CA GLU A 33 9.09 -9.72 -1.73
C GLU A 33 9.44 -8.37 -1.10
N ILE A 34 8.72 -7.95 -0.05
CA ILE A 34 8.97 -6.66 0.62
C ILE A 34 10.30 -6.68 1.37
N GLY A 35 10.65 -7.81 2.00
CA GLY A 35 11.92 -8.00 2.69
C GLY A 35 13.13 -7.93 1.77
N ASN A 36 12.98 -8.28 0.50
CA ASN A 36 13.98 -8.10 -0.55
C ASN A 36 13.88 -6.72 -1.24
N GLU A 37 13.21 -5.75 -0.61
CA GLU A 37 13.03 -4.38 -1.11
C GLU A 37 12.36 -4.30 -2.49
N GLN A 38 11.43 -5.23 -2.75
CA GLN A 38 10.60 -5.27 -3.95
C GLN A 38 9.17 -4.89 -3.60
N LEU A 39 8.45 -4.32 -4.58
CA LEU A 39 7.00 -4.28 -4.51
C LEU A 39 6.42 -5.68 -4.69
N LEU A 40 5.18 -5.87 -4.23
CA LEU A 40 4.49 -7.15 -4.38
C LEU A 40 4.36 -7.54 -5.86
N SER A 41 4.67 -8.78 -6.22
CA SER A 41 4.61 -9.24 -7.61
C SER A 41 3.19 -9.20 -8.18
N ARG A 42 2.19 -9.43 -7.33
CA ARG A 42 0.75 -9.42 -7.61
C ARG A 42 -0.02 -8.66 -6.52
N PRO A 43 -1.31 -8.33 -6.72
CA PRO A 43 -2.09 -7.57 -5.75
C PRO A 43 -2.05 -8.20 -4.36
N PHE A 44 -2.14 -7.37 -3.32
CA PHE A 44 -2.18 -7.85 -1.95
C PHE A 44 -3.33 -8.86 -1.77
N PRO A 45 -3.06 -10.04 -1.18
CA PRO A 45 -4.03 -11.12 -1.06
C PRO A 45 -5.20 -10.73 -0.17
N ARG A 46 -6.36 -11.35 -0.40
CA ARG A 46 -7.45 -11.34 0.58
C ARG A 46 -7.09 -12.30 1.69
N LEU A 47 -6.93 -11.76 2.90
CA LEU A 47 -6.62 -12.54 4.09
C LEU A 47 -7.76 -12.45 5.12
N GLY A 48 -8.03 -13.58 5.76
CA GLY A 48 -9.11 -13.77 6.71
C GLY A 48 -9.75 -15.14 6.55
N LEU A 49 -10.23 -15.69 7.66
CA LEU A 49 -10.94 -16.94 7.71
C LEU A 49 -12.44 -16.73 7.52
N THR A 50 -13.10 -17.79 7.06
CA THR A 50 -14.53 -17.89 6.82
C THR A 50 -15.18 -18.89 7.77
N GLN A 51 -16.51 -18.99 7.76
CA GLN A 51 -17.21 -20.00 8.54
C GLN A 51 -16.89 -21.44 8.09
N ASP A 52 -16.64 -21.65 6.81
CA ASP A 52 -16.24 -22.97 6.28
C ASP A 52 -14.86 -23.37 6.82
N ASP A 53 -13.94 -22.41 6.95
CA ASP A 53 -12.64 -22.65 7.59
C ASP A 53 -12.79 -23.08 9.05
N TRP A 54 -13.75 -22.49 9.78
CA TRP A 54 -14.01 -22.87 11.16
C TRP A 54 -14.43 -24.34 11.29
N TRP A 55 -15.29 -24.84 10.39
CA TRP A 55 -15.66 -26.27 10.38
C TRP A 55 -14.46 -27.18 10.14
N LEU A 56 -13.57 -26.80 9.22
CA LEU A 56 -12.33 -27.55 8.96
C LEU A 56 -11.38 -27.53 10.16
N PHE A 57 -11.35 -26.46 10.94
CA PHE A 57 -10.58 -26.39 12.18
C PHE A 57 -11.08 -27.41 13.21
N ILE A 58 -12.41 -27.56 13.34
CA ILE A 58 -13.03 -28.55 14.22
C ILE A 58 -12.70 -29.97 13.76
N GLU A 59 -12.87 -30.26 12.47
CA GLU A 59 -12.56 -31.56 11.90
C GLU A 59 -11.08 -31.94 12.13
N THR A 60 -10.17 -30.99 11.91
CA THR A 60 -8.72 -31.23 11.97
C THR A 60 -8.22 -31.40 13.41
N ALA A 61 -8.69 -30.59 14.36
CA ALA A 61 -8.06 -30.47 15.68
C ALA A 61 -8.87 -31.05 16.85
N SER A 62 -10.10 -31.53 16.64
CA SER A 62 -11.00 -32.00 17.71
C SER A 62 -10.45 -33.14 18.58
N GLN A 63 -9.50 -33.94 18.05
CA GLN A 63 -8.85 -35.01 18.81
C GLN A 63 -7.76 -34.52 19.76
N GLN A 64 -7.22 -33.31 19.52
CA GLN A 64 -6.05 -32.78 20.23
C GLN A 64 -6.37 -31.49 21.01
N ARG A 65 -7.47 -30.80 20.66
CA ARG A 65 -7.87 -29.52 21.24
C ARG A 65 -9.35 -29.53 21.61
N SER A 66 -9.66 -28.89 22.72
CA SER A 66 -11.06 -28.61 23.08
C SER A 66 -11.68 -27.59 22.12
N GLN A 67 -13.01 -27.65 21.95
CA GLN A 67 -13.78 -26.66 21.17
C GLN A 67 -13.40 -25.21 21.51
N ARG A 68 -13.30 -24.89 22.81
CA ARG A 68 -12.95 -23.54 23.27
C ARG A 68 -11.56 -23.10 22.81
N GLN A 69 -10.60 -24.02 22.78
CA GLN A 69 -9.26 -23.72 22.25
C GLN A 69 -9.36 -23.44 20.76
N ILE A 70 -10.07 -24.29 20.01
CA ILE A 70 -10.24 -24.10 18.56
C ILE A 70 -10.90 -22.77 18.23
N ASP A 71 -11.95 -22.37 18.97
CA ASP A 71 -12.59 -21.07 18.78
C ASP A 71 -11.64 -19.90 19.07
N THR A 72 -10.80 -20.04 20.10
CA THR A 72 -9.80 -19.04 20.47
C THR A 72 -8.71 -18.92 19.40
N ASP A 73 -8.21 -20.06 18.91
CA ASP A 73 -7.20 -20.12 17.86
C ASP A 73 -7.74 -19.54 16.55
N PHE A 74 -8.96 -19.92 16.15
CA PHE A 74 -9.63 -19.38 14.96
C PHE A 74 -9.73 -17.86 15.03
N ALA A 75 -10.23 -17.31 16.14
CA ALA A 75 -10.35 -15.86 16.31
C ALA A 75 -8.98 -15.16 16.29
N ALA A 76 -7.96 -15.77 16.90
CA ALA A 76 -6.61 -15.20 16.93
C ALA A 76 -5.93 -15.23 15.54
N ILE A 77 -6.04 -16.34 14.81
CA ILE A 77 -5.49 -16.48 13.45
C ILE A 77 -6.20 -15.53 12.50
N ASP A 78 -7.54 -15.49 12.52
CA ASP A 78 -8.33 -14.57 11.69
C ASP A 78 -7.96 -13.11 11.97
N HIS A 79 -7.79 -12.74 13.24
CA HIS A 79 -7.32 -11.41 13.61
C HIS A 79 -5.93 -11.10 13.03
N LEU A 80 -4.97 -12.02 13.13
CA LEU A 80 -3.62 -11.83 12.59
C LEU A 80 -3.66 -11.66 11.06
N LEU A 81 -4.37 -12.55 10.36
CA LEU A 81 -4.52 -12.50 8.90
C LEU A 81 -5.12 -11.17 8.43
N ARG A 82 -6.21 -10.73 9.06
CA ARG A 82 -6.86 -9.45 8.71
C ARG A 82 -6.00 -8.23 9.00
N ASN A 83 -5.08 -8.31 9.96
CA ASN A 83 -4.18 -7.22 10.34
C ASN A 83 -2.79 -7.32 9.68
N PHE A 84 -2.57 -8.25 8.75
CA PHE A 84 -1.27 -8.44 8.11
C PHE A 84 -0.79 -7.20 7.34
N ARG A 85 -1.69 -6.45 6.68
CA ARG A 85 -1.33 -5.18 6.03
C ARG A 85 -0.69 -4.22 7.03
N LYS A 86 -1.32 -4.04 8.20
CA LYS A 86 -0.81 -3.15 9.24
C LYS A 86 0.55 -3.61 9.72
N PHE A 87 0.75 -4.92 9.87
CA PHE A 87 2.07 -5.46 10.17
C PHE A 87 3.11 -5.04 9.11
N LEU A 88 2.82 -5.19 7.80
CA LEU A 88 3.74 -4.76 6.73
C LEU A 88 4.06 -3.26 6.79
N GLN A 89 3.05 -2.42 7.00
CA GLN A 89 3.20 -0.96 7.09
C GLN A 89 4.16 -0.57 8.22
N TYR A 90 3.96 -1.12 9.42
CA TYR A 90 4.80 -0.77 10.57
C TYR A 90 6.18 -1.44 10.54
N ARG A 91 6.29 -2.65 9.96
CA ARG A 91 7.54 -3.41 9.90
C ARG A 91 8.48 -2.95 8.79
N PHE A 92 7.94 -2.48 7.66
CA PHE A 92 8.69 -2.12 6.46
C PHE A 92 8.49 -0.67 6.00
N GLY A 93 7.57 0.09 6.59
CA GLY A 93 7.30 1.49 6.19
C GLY A 93 6.66 1.59 4.81
N GLN A 94 6.02 0.51 4.36
CA GLN A 94 5.41 0.36 3.04
C GLN A 94 3.89 0.59 3.18
N TRP A 95 3.43 1.82 2.94
CA TRP A 95 2.03 2.21 3.11
C TRP A 95 1.16 1.80 1.93
N THR A 96 1.63 2.13 0.71
CA THR A 96 1.01 1.63 -0.51
C THR A 96 1.46 0.21 -0.82
N LEU A 97 0.50 -0.65 -1.16
CA LEU A 97 0.75 -2.01 -1.60
C LEU A 97 0.46 -2.18 -3.09
N ILE A 98 0.71 -1.12 -3.87
CA ILE A 98 0.71 -1.19 -5.33
C ILE A 98 1.67 -2.28 -5.80
N SER A 99 1.19 -3.13 -6.73
CA SER A 99 1.93 -4.28 -7.22
C SER A 99 2.81 -3.96 -8.43
N GLN A 100 3.79 -4.82 -8.70
CA GLN A 100 4.59 -4.80 -9.93
C GLN A 100 3.68 -4.89 -11.18
N GLN A 101 2.65 -5.75 -11.15
CA GLN A 101 1.65 -5.86 -12.23
C GLN A 101 0.93 -4.54 -12.50
N ALA A 102 0.56 -3.79 -11.45
CA ALA A 102 -0.03 -2.46 -11.59
C ALA A 102 0.96 -1.49 -12.27
N LEU A 103 2.24 -1.54 -11.91
CA LEU A 103 3.27 -0.67 -12.49
C LEU A 103 3.68 -1.02 -13.91
N ASP A 104 3.57 -2.29 -14.32
CA ASP A 104 3.77 -2.69 -15.71
C ASP A 104 2.71 -2.04 -16.61
N ILE A 105 1.47 -2.04 -16.15
CA ILE A 105 0.35 -1.38 -16.84
C ILE A 105 0.53 0.13 -16.83
N TRP A 106 0.88 0.70 -15.67
CA TRP A 106 1.16 2.13 -15.52
C TRP A 106 2.23 2.59 -16.52
N SER A 107 3.38 1.93 -16.53
CA SER A 107 4.53 2.34 -17.35
C SER A 107 4.30 2.12 -18.83
N LYS A 108 3.48 1.13 -19.20
CA LYS A 108 3.04 0.92 -20.58
C LYS A 108 2.17 2.07 -21.10
N TYR A 109 1.26 2.58 -20.29
CA TYR A 109 0.34 3.65 -20.70
C TYR A 109 0.91 5.06 -20.55
N TRP A 110 1.89 5.23 -19.66
CA TRP A 110 2.61 6.46 -19.45
C TRP A 110 4.12 6.22 -19.55
N PRO A 111 4.64 5.94 -20.76
CA PRO A 111 6.06 5.66 -20.95
C PRO A 111 6.88 6.94 -20.83
N SER A 112 8.10 6.83 -20.28
CA SER A 112 9.10 7.91 -20.23
C SER A 112 8.61 9.21 -19.57
N ARG A 113 7.70 9.10 -18.59
CA ARG A 113 7.21 10.22 -17.79
C ARG A 113 8.25 10.63 -16.75
N ARG A 114 8.28 11.93 -16.48
CA ARG A 114 8.97 12.54 -15.35
C ARG A 114 7.98 12.69 -14.20
N TYR A 115 8.26 12.02 -13.09
CA TYR A 115 7.46 12.02 -11.88
C TYR A 115 8.15 12.76 -10.74
N LEU A 116 7.36 13.51 -9.98
CA LEU A 116 7.69 13.91 -8.62
C LEU A 116 6.81 13.08 -7.67
N GLU A 117 7.39 12.16 -6.92
CA GLU A 117 6.69 11.46 -5.84
C GLU A 117 6.80 12.28 -4.55
N LEU A 118 5.64 12.61 -3.98
CA LEU A 118 5.49 13.24 -2.69
C LEU A 118 5.07 12.17 -1.69
N MET A 119 5.58 12.28 -0.46
CA MET A 119 5.33 11.32 0.62
C MET A 119 5.80 9.91 0.20
N ALA A 120 6.99 9.85 -0.38
CA ALA A 120 7.56 8.63 -0.93
C ALA A 120 7.92 7.58 0.14
N GLY A 121 7.93 7.95 1.42
CA GLY A 121 8.35 7.09 2.53
C GLY A 121 9.76 6.57 2.31
N ASN A 122 9.87 5.24 2.17
CA ASN A 122 11.15 4.57 1.90
C ASN A 122 11.57 4.59 0.42
N GLY A 123 10.73 5.10 -0.49
CA GLY A 123 11.05 5.25 -1.92
C GLY A 123 10.82 3.99 -2.77
N ALA A 124 10.07 3.00 -2.28
CA ALA A 124 9.85 1.73 -2.99
C ALA A 124 9.10 1.90 -4.33
N LEU A 125 8.08 2.76 -4.38
CA LEU A 125 7.35 3.08 -5.61
C LEU A 125 8.29 3.78 -6.62
N SER A 126 9.00 4.81 -6.17
CA SER A 126 10.03 5.48 -6.97
C SER A 126 11.08 4.52 -7.55
N LYS A 127 11.63 3.60 -6.74
CA LYS A 127 12.57 2.55 -7.20
C LYS A 127 11.98 1.75 -8.35
N ALA A 128 10.76 1.25 -8.18
CA ALA A 128 10.10 0.36 -9.12
C ALA A 128 9.68 1.07 -10.42
N LEU A 129 9.30 2.35 -10.36
CA LEU A 129 9.07 3.18 -11.54
C LEU A 129 10.39 3.47 -12.27
N HIS A 130 11.45 3.81 -11.54
CA HIS A 130 12.76 4.08 -12.12
C HIS A 130 13.33 2.86 -12.88
N GLN A 131 13.21 1.66 -12.28
CA GLN A 131 13.59 0.40 -12.94
C GLN A 131 12.82 0.10 -14.23
N ARG A 132 11.66 0.75 -14.44
CA ARG A 132 10.84 0.68 -15.66
C ARG A 132 11.12 1.81 -16.66
N GLY A 133 12.23 2.52 -16.48
CA GLY A 133 12.67 3.58 -17.39
C GLY A 133 11.96 4.92 -17.18
N GLN A 134 11.29 5.11 -16.04
CA GLN A 134 10.70 6.40 -15.68
C GLN A 134 11.76 7.28 -14.99
N ALA A 135 11.63 8.61 -15.14
CA ALA A 135 12.43 9.55 -14.37
C ALA A 135 11.64 9.91 -13.10
N VAL A 136 12.21 9.68 -11.91
CA VAL A 136 11.49 9.87 -10.65
C VAL A 136 12.33 10.65 -9.64
N ILE A 137 11.79 11.77 -9.19
CA ILE A 137 12.26 12.52 -8.03
C ILE A 137 11.39 12.11 -6.85
N ALA A 138 11.99 11.56 -5.79
CA ALA A 138 11.27 11.12 -4.61
C ALA A 138 11.50 12.10 -3.45
N THR A 139 10.42 12.51 -2.79
CA THR A 139 10.49 13.43 -1.65
C THR A 139 9.60 12.96 -0.51
N ASP A 140 10.06 13.18 0.72
CA ASP A 140 9.32 12.91 1.94
C ASP A 140 9.75 13.91 3.02
N SER A 141 8.86 14.30 3.92
CA SER A 141 9.21 15.19 5.04
C SER A 141 9.88 14.44 6.19
N PHE A 142 9.85 13.11 6.16
CA PHE A 142 10.28 12.19 7.19
C PHE A 142 9.60 12.40 8.55
N SER A 143 8.43 13.05 8.59
CA SER A 143 7.72 13.30 9.85
C SER A 143 7.26 12.02 10.55
N TRP A 144 7.14 10.91 9.81
CA TRP A 144 6.73 9.60 10.34
C TRP A 144 7.90 8.77 10.90
N GLN A 145 9.15 9.25 10.78
CA GLN A 145 10.32 8.54 11.32
C GLN A 145 10.25 8.35 12.83
N SER A 146 9.58 9.23 13.57
CA SER A 146 9.40 9.08 15.03
C SER A 146 8.34 8.03 15.39
N GLU A 147 7.40 7.74 14.50
CA GLU A 147 6.24 6.88 14.76
C GLU A 147 6.47 5.42 14.35
N ASN A 148 7.21 5.18 13.27
CA ASN A 148 7.49 3.84 12.74
C ASN A 148 8.76 3.86 11.85
N VAL A 149 8.99 2.79 11.09
CA VAL A 149 10.21 2.62 10.26
C VAL A 149 10.21 3.42 8.95
N THR A 150 9.12 4.13 8.63
CA THR A 150 9.02 4.97 7.42
C THR A 150 10.09 6.06 7.44
N GLY A 151 10.82 6.18 6.33
CA GLY A 151 11.94 7.11 6.17
C GLY A 151 13.24 6.66 6.85
N ARG A 152 13.27 5.54 7.59
CA ARG A 152 14.48 5.08 8.31
C ARG A 152 15.41 4.21 7.47
N HIS A 153 14.85 3.47 6.51
CA HIS A 153 15.58 2.58 5.61
C HIS A 153 15.14 2.86 4.18
N LEU A 154 15.85 3.77 3.52
CA LEU A 154 15.54 4.17 2.16
C LEU A 154 16.03 3.11 1.17
N VAL A 155 15.14 2.66 0.28
CA VAL A 155 15.46 1.71 -0.81
C VAL A 155 15.71 2.43 -2.15
N TYR A 156 15.53 3.75 -2.15
CA TYR A 156 15.76 4.68 -3.26
C TYR A 156 16.18 6.04 -2.70
N PRO A 157 16.92 6.90 -3.44
CA PRO A 157 17.20 8.26 -2.99
C PRO A 157 15.91 9.07 -2.78
N VAL A 158 15.63 9.45 -1.53
CA VAL A 158 14.49 10.30 -1.14
C VAL A 158 15.02 11.59 -0.52
N GLU A 159 14.65 12.73 -1.09
CA GLU A 159 15.05 14.04 -0.57
C GLU A 159 14.11 14.52 0.55
N ASN A 160 14.69 15.11 1.60
CA ASN A 160 13.91 15.68 2.71
C ASN A 160 13.26 17.02 2.28
N PHE A 161 12.02 16.96 1.84
CA PHE A 161 11.21 18.12 1.51
C PHE A 161 9.78 17.93 1.99
N THR A 162 9.18 19.00 2.51
CA THR A 162 7.72 19.05 2.60
C THR A 162 7.11 19.02 1.21
N ALA A 163 5.89 18.47 1.08
CA ALA A 163 5.21 18.37 -0.21
C ALA A 163 5.13 19.72 -0.95
N SER A 164 4.78 20.81 -0.26
CA SER A 164 4.71 22.15 -0.85
C SER A 164 6.08 22.66 -1.31
N ALA A 165 7.15 22.40 -0.56
CA ALA A 165 8.50 22.81 -0.96
C ALA A 165 9.00 22.01 -2.17
N ALA A 166 8.72 20.71 -2.22
CA ALA A 166 9.03 19.84 -3.36
C ALA A 166 8.32 20.30 -4.64
N VAL A 167 7.01 20.62 -4.56
CA VAL A 167 6.26 21.15 -5.71
C VAL A 167 6.81 22.51 -6.16
N ALA A 168 7.16 23.39 -5.24
CA ALA A 168 7.77 24.68 -5.59
C ALA A 168 9.12 24.51 -6.33
N LYS A 169 9.93 23.54 -5.93
CA LYS A 169 11.25 23.28 -6.50
C LYS A 169 11.21 22.53 -7.83
N TYR A 170 10.38 21.49 -7.92
CA TYR A 170 10.41 20.50 -9.01
C TYR A 170 9.16 20.48 -9.89
N GLY A 171 8.06 21.09 -9.46
CA GLY A 171 6.75 20.95 -10.12
C GLY A 171 6.74 21.34 -11.60
N GLN A 172 7.54 22.32 -12.02
CA GLN A 172 7.65 22.73 -13.44
C GLN A 172 8.52 21.79 -14.30
N GLN A 173 9.27 20.89 -13.66
CA GLN A 173 10.23 20.00 -14.31
C GLN A 173 9.65 18.61 -14.58
N VAL A 174 8.45 18.33 -14.09
CA VAL A 174 7.82 17.02 -14.14
C VAL A 174 6.55 17.07 -14.96
N ASP A 175 6.17 15.91 -15.50
CA ASP A 175 4.93 15.78 -16.26
C ASP A 175 3.77 15.42 -15.33
N ALA A 176 4.05 14.69 -14.24
CA ALA A 176 3.08 14.28 -13.25
C ALA A 176 3.67 14.32 -11.83
N ILE A 177 2.81 14.60 -10.87
CA ILE A 177 3.09 14.52 -9.44
C ILE A 177 2.30 13.33 -8.88
N ILE A 178 2.98 12.45 -8.16
CA ILE A 178 2.37 11.34 -7.43
C ILE A 178 2.25 11.76 -5.97
N LEU A 179 1.03 11.76 -5.43
CA LEU A 179 0.75 11.90 -4.01
C LEU A 179 0.49 10.50 -3.43
N SER A 180 1.51 9.92 -2.81
CA SER A 180 1.47 8.57 -2.26
C SER A 180 1.03 8.60 -0.80
N TRP A 181 -0.19 8.14 -0.49
CA TRP A 181 -0.66 8.00 0.90
C TRP A 181 -0.56 9.29 1.74
N SER A 182 -1.26 10.34 1.30
CA SER A 182 -1.37 11.54 2.11
C SER A 182 -2.01 11.26 3.47
N PRO A 183 -1.50 11.82 4.57
CA PRO A 183 -2.09 11.65 5.90
C PRO A 183 -3.60 11.92 5.90
N ASP A 184 -4.34 11.10 6.64
CA ASP A 184 -5.78 11.29 6.85
C ASP A 184 -6.04 12.64 7.54
N ARG A 185 -7.11 13.33 7.12
CA ARG A 185 -7.63 14.59 7.70
C ARG A 185 -6.73 15.83 7.59
N ASP A 186 -5.53 15.70 7.05
CA ASP A 186 -4.65 16.85 6.81
C ASP A 186 -5.07 17.58 5.52
N PRO A 187 -5.52 18.86 5.60
CA PRO A 187 -5.94 19.62 4.42
C PRO A 187 -4.79 20.04 3.51
N LEU A 188 -3.55 19.65 3.81
CA LEU A 188 -2.37 19.88 2.98
C LEU A 188 -2.59 19.42 1.53
N ASP A 189 -3.32 18.34 1.30
CA ASP A 189 -3.60 17.83 -0.04
C ASP A 189 -4.42 18.79 -0.92
N TRP A 190 -5.38 19.48 -0.33
CA TRP A 190 -6.16 20.52 -1.00
C TRP A 190 -5.29 21.75 -1.31
N ALA A 191 -4.46 22.17 -0.35
CA ALA A 191 -3.51 23.26 -0.57
C ALA A 191 -2.52 22.92 -1.69
N LEU A 192 -2.02 21.68 -1.69
CA LEU A 192 -1.10 21.13 -2.69
C LEU A 192 -1.73 21.11 -4.08
N LEU A 193 -2.99 20.64 -4.22
CA LEU A 193 -3.71 20.67 -5.50
C LEU A 193 -3.82 22.09 -6.05
N ASN A 194 -4.14 23.08 -5.19
CA ASN A 194 -4.20 24.47 -5.62
C ASN A 194 -2.84 25.03 -6.02
N GLN A 195 -1.76 24.65 -5.33
CA GLN A 195 -0.40 25.01 -5.71
C GLN A 195 -0.02 24.44 -7.08
N ILE A 196 -0.35 23.18 -7.33
CA ILE A 196 -0.06 22.51 -8.61
C ILE A 196 -0.75 23.21 -9.78
N ARG A 197 -2.00 23.66 -9.58
CA ARG A 197 -2.78 24.41 -10.60
C ARG A 197 -2.18 25.74 -11.01
N GLN A 198 -1.28 26.32 -10.22
CA GLN A 198 -0.59 27.56 -10.56
C GLN A 198 0.65 27.33 -11.44
N LEU A 199 1.05 26.08 -11.68
CA LEU A 199 2.24 25.76 -12.47
C LEU A 199 1.95 25.84 -13.97
N THR A 200 2.96 26.25 -14.75
CA THR A 200 2.90 26.25 -16.22
C THR A 200 4.19 25.64 -16.79
N PRO A 201 4.12 24.50 -17.51
CA PRO A 201 2.93 23.69 -17.72
C PRO A 201 2.41 23.07 -16.41
N GLN A 202 1.11 22.84 -16.32
CA GLN A 202 0.50 22.19 -15.16
C GLN A 202 0.70 20.66 -15.25
N PRO A 203 1.40 20.02 -14.29
CA PRO A 203 1.54 18.57 -14.28
C PRO A 203 0.22 17.87 -13.88
N ASP A 204 0.07 16.62 -14.33
CA ASP A 204 -1.00 15.75 -13.84
C ASP A 204 -0.81 15.48 -12.34
N LEU A 205 -1.89 15.39 -11.55
CA LEU A 205 -1.81 14.89 -10.17
C LEU A 205 -2.38 13.47 -10.11
N LEU A 206 -1.54 12.52 -9.70
CA LEU A 206 -1.88 11.12 -9.49
C LEU A 206 -1.91 10.88 -7.98
N VAL A 207 -3.05 10.43 -7.44
CA VAL A 207 -3.19 10.17 -5.99
C VAL A 207 -3.34 8.68 -5.77
N ILE A 208 -2.51 8.10 -4.91
CA ILE A 208 -2.65 6.73 -4.44
C ILE A 208 -3.17 6.78 -3.00
N GLY A 209 -4.36 6.26 -2.77
CA GLY A 209 -5.00 6.27 -1.47
C GLY A 209 -6.41 5.71 -1.48
N GLU A 210 -7.15 5.94 -0.41
CA GLU A 210 -8.55 5.54 -0.23
C GLU A 210 -9.45 6.77 -0.12
N LYS A 211 -10.41 6.87 -1.05
CA LYS A 211 -11.38 7.96 -1.06
C LYS A 211 -12.35 7.84 0.13
N PHE A 212 -12.41 8.89 0.96
CA PHE A 212 -13.21 8.91 2.21
C PHE A 212 -12.83 7.81 3.21
N GLY A 213 -11.58 7.36 3.18
CA GLY A 213 -11.05 6.35 4.09
C GLY A 213 -9.86 6.88 4.87
N VAL A 214 -8.75 6.13 4.86
CA VAL A 214 -7.57 6.41 5.71
C VAL A 214 -6.50 7.30 5.08
N THR A 215 -6.81 7.99 3.98
CA THR A 215 -5.86 8.90 3.31
C THR A 215 -6.56 10.17 2.84
N ASN A 216 -5.78 11.24 2.74
CA ASN A 216 -6.24 12.55 2.27
C ASN A 216 -7.33 13.15 3.18
N SER A 217 -7.65 14.42 2.97
CA SER A 217 -8.72 15.12 3.68
C SER A 217 -10.08 14.89 3.00
N GLU A 218 -11.14 14.92 3.81
CA GLU A 218 -12.50 14.95 3.28
C GLU A 218 -12.73 16.19 2.37
N LEU A 219 -12.08 17.30 2.69
CA LEU A 219 -12.11 18.52 1.88
C LEU A 219 -11.65 18.22 0.45
N PHE A 220 -10.47 17.62 0.28
CA PHE A 220 -9.93 17.23 -1.03
C PHE A 220 -10.89 16.34 -1.82
N TRP A 221 -11.45 15.32 -1.17
CA TRP A 221 -12.35 14.37 -1.82
C TRP A 221 -13.71 14.95 -2.22
N ARG A 222 -14.19 15.99 -1.52
CA ARG A 222 -15.47 16.66 -1.80
C ARG A 222 -15.33 17.77 -2.84
N THR A 223 -14.23 18.50 -2.85
CA THR A 223 -14.05 19.69 -3.69
C THR A 223 -13.62 19.36 -5.11
N GLN A 224 -12.96 18.22 -5.31
CA GLN A 224 -12.48 17.82 -6.62
C GLN A 224 -12.90 16.39 -6.98
N ALA A 225 -13.60 16.26 -8.11
CA ALA A 225 -13.85 14.95 -8.69
C ALA A 225 -12.61 14.44 -9.43
N PRO A 226 -12.22 13.16 -9.25
CA PRO A 226 -11.18 12.56 -10.06
C PRO A 226 -11.63 12.49 -11.53
N ARG A 227 -10.72 12.75 -12.45
CA ARG A 227 -10.95 12.61 -13.88
C ARG A 227 -11.00 11.14 -14.25
N PHE A 228 -11.99 10.77 -15.06
CA PHE A 228 -12.06 9.44 -15.62
C PHE A 228 -10.87 9.17 -16.56
N SER A 229 -10.21 8.03 -16.36
CA SER A 229 -9.16 7.50 -17.23
C SER A 229 -9.32 5.98 -17.33
N PRO A 230 -9.51 5.41 -18.54
CA PRO A 230 -9.50 3.96 -18.73
C PRO A 230 -8.21 3.30 -18.25
N GLN A 231 -7.08 3.98 -18.41
CA GLN A 231 -5.76 3.52 -17.97
C GLN A 231 -5.72 3.39 -16.44
N VAL A 232 -6.19 4.40 -15.71
CA VAL A 232 -6.32 4.35 -14.24
C VAL A 232 -7.22 3.18 -13.81
N GLN A 233 -8.35 2.96 -14.51
CA GLN A 233 -9.24 1.83 -14.20
C GLN A 233 -8.56 0.47 -14.41
N LEU A 234 -7.71 0.33 -15.42
CA LEU A 234 -6.94 -0.89 -15.66
C LEU A 234 -5.88 -1.10 -14.58
N ILE A 235 -5.16 -0.05 -14.17
CA ILE A 235 -4.17 -0.11 -13.08
C ILE A 235 -4.87 -0.51 -11.77
N ASN A 236 -6.02 0.09 -11.46
CA ASN A 236 -6.78 -0.19 -10.25
C ASN A 236 -7.17 -1.66 -10.09
N ARG A 237 -7.31 -2.45 -11.16
CA ARG A 237 -7.57 -3.89 -11.06
C ARG A 237 -6.45 -4.67 -10.37
N TYR A 238 -5.26 -4.08 -10.30
CA TYR A 238 -4.06 -4.67 -9.70
C TYR A 238 -3.61 -3.97 -8.42
N LEU A 239 -4.42 -3.02 -7.93
CA LEU A 239 -4.29 -2.50 -6.57
C LEU A 239 -5.09 -3.40 -5.61
N PRO A 240 -4.78 -3.39 -4.31
CA PRO A 240 -5.51 -4.19 -3.33
C PRO A 240 -7.04 -3.94 -3.37
N GLN A 241 -7.83 -4.97 -3.69
CA GLN A 241 -9.29 -4.84 -3.92
C GLN A 241 -10.15 -5.36 -2.74
N HIS A 242 -9.59 -6.24 -1.91
CA HIS A 242 -10.38 -7.08 -1.00
C HIS A 242 -9.89 -7.06 0.46
N ASP A 243 -9.06 -6.07 0.79
CA ASP A 243 -8.68 -5.82 2.18
C ASP A 243 -9.55 -4.72 2.79
N GLN A 244 -9.24 -4.30 4.02
CA GLN A 244 -10.02 -3.31 4.77
C GLN A 244 -9.87 -1.87 4.23
N ILE A 245 -8.91 -1.63 3.34
CA ILE A 245 -8.53 -0.36 2.76
C ILE A 245 -8.71 -0.46 1.24
N ALA A 246 -9.69 0.24 0.70
CA ALA A 246 -9.99 0.26 -0.73
C ALA A 246 -9.02 1.19 -1.48
N GLU A 247 -7.72 0.87 -1.44
CA GLU A 247 -6.65 1.62 -2.08
C GLU A 247 -6.86 1.68 -3.61
N ARG A 248 -6.77 2.89 -4.17
CA ARG A 248 -6.94 3.17 -5.59
C ARG A 248 -5.99 4.28 -6.04
N LEU A 249 -5.70 4.25 -7.32
CA LEU A 249 -5.13 5.35 -8.08
C LEU A 249 -6.25 6.26 -8.60
N PHE A 250 -6.06 7.56 -8.46
CA PHE A 250 -6.93 8.61 -8.98
C PHE A 250 -6.11 9.60 -9.82
N LEU A 251 -6.72 10.16 -10.86
CA LEU A 251 -6.13 11.21 -11.70
C LEU A 251 -6.86 12.53 -11.51
N PHE A 252 -6.11 13.61 -11.35
CA PHE A 252 -6.59 14.98 -11.18
C PHE A 252 -5.86 15.91 -12.15
N ARG A 253 -6.58 16.93 -12.64
CA ARG A 253 -6.12 18.02 -13.50
C ARG A 253 -6.81 19.31 -13.07
#